data_AF-A0A1G8TH28-F1
#
_entry.id   AF-A0A1G8TH28-F1
#
_cell.length_a   1.000
_cell.length_b   1.000
_cell.length_c   1.000
_cell.angle_alpha   90.00
_cell.angle_beta   90.00
_cell.angle_gamma   90.00
#
_symmetry.space_group_name_H-M   'P 1'
#
loop_
_entity.id
_entity.type
_entity.pdbx_description
1 polymer ?
#
loop_
_entity_poly.entity_id
_entity_poly.type
_entity_poly.pdbx_seq_one_letter_code
_entity_poly.pdbx_strand_id
1 'polypeptide(L)'
;MTVDNYPLSIINYQLKNMTLEIVSPETTLFSGAVTAVTFPGVDGSFQILNHHAPIVAILKEGVIKIAADHFEISKEAASKFTKVDEKTYTVAINSGTVEMNDNKIIVLAD
;
A
#
# COMPACT_ATOMS: atom_id res chain seq x y z
N MET A 1 48.18 -8.13 7.97
CA MET A 1 46.88 -7.44 7.90
C MET A 1 46.29 -7.76 6.54
N THR A 2 45.65 -8.91 6.41
CA THR A 2 44.88 -9.28 5.22
C THR A 2 43.41 -9.02 5.52
N VAL A 3 42.80 -8.24 4.63
CA VAL A 3 41.37 -8.00 4.56
C VAL A 3 40.74 -9.22 3.90
N ASP A 4 40.32 -10.18 4.72
CA ASP A 4 39.68 -11.41 4.22
C ASP A 4 38.17 -11.33 4.44
N ASN A 5 37.49 -10.95 3.36
CA ASN A 5 36.14 -11.35 2.94
C ASN A 5 35.14 -11.75 4.04
N TYR A 6 34.31 -10.79 4.45
CA TYR A 6 33.01 -11.13 5.01
C TYR A 6 32.14 -11.72 3.89
N PRO A 7 31.53 -12.91 4.08
CA PRO A 7 30.64 -13.48 3.08
C PRO A 7 29.46 -12.54 2.83
N LEU A 8 29.13 -12.33 1.56
CA LEU A 8 27.99 -11.53 1.07
C LEU A 8 26.61 -12.07 1.53
N SER A 9 26.57 -13.02 2.46
CA SER A 9 25.35 -13.60 3.04
C SER A 9 24.57 -12.66 3.97
N ILE A 10 25.06 -11.44 4.23
CA ILE A 10 24.36 -10.42 5.05
C ILE A 10 23.47 -9.47 4.19
N ILE A 11 23.60 -9.47 2.86
CA ILE A 11 22.88 -8.47 2.02
C ILE A 11 21.46 -8.92 1.65
N ASN A 12 21.11 -10.19 1.88
CA ASN A 12 19.75 -10.69 1.72
C ASN A 12 18.96 -10.66 3.04
N TYR A 13 19.08 -9.59 3.83
CA TYR A 13 17.88 -9.17 4.57
C TYR A 13 16.92 -8.64 3.51
N GLN A 14 16.11 -9.54 2.95
CA GLN A 14 15.03 -9.17 2.05
C GLN A 14 14.23 -8.08 2.78
N LEU A 15 14.37 -6.82 2.34
CA LEU A 15 13.49 -5.75 2.76
C LEU A 15 12.10 -6.24 2.39
N LYS A 16 11.31 -6.65 3.38
CA LYS A 16 9.95 -7.11 3.15
C LYS A 16 9.17 -5.90 2.69
N ASN A 17 8.99 -5.77 1.37
CA ASN A 17 8.28 -4.65 0.78
C ASN A 17 6.84 -4.65 1.31
N MET A 18 6.36 -3.45 1.66
CA MET A 18 4.98 -3.25 2.03
C MET A 18 4.06 -3.59 0.87
N THR A 19 3.02 -4.37 1.15
CA THR A 19 2.00 -4.73 0.17
C THR A 19 0.68 -4.10 0.53
N LEU A 20 -0.08 -3.72 -0.50
CA LEU A 20 -1.41 -3.15 -0.36
C LEU A 20 -2.38 -4.03 -1.13
N GLU A 21 -3.46 -4.42 -0.45
CA GLU A 21 -4.59 -5.12 -1.00
C GLU A 21 -5.85 -4.28 -0.77
N ILE A 22 -6.54 -3.90 -1.85
CA ILE A 22 -7.81 -3.15 -1.79
C ILE A 22 -8.91 -4.07 -2.29
N VAL A 23 -9.87 -4.36 -1.42
CA VAL A 23 -10.98 -5.29 -1.66
C VAL A 23 -12.30 -4.54 -1.52
N SER A 24 -13.20 -4.75 -2.48
CA SER A 24 -14.58 -4.30 -2.44
C SER A 24 -15.53 -5.51 -2.40
N PRO A 25 -16.83 -5.33 -2.07
CA PRO A 25 -17.79 -6.43 -2.08
C PRO A 25 -17.87 -7.17 -3.42
N GLU A 26 -17.61 -6.48 -4.54
CA GLU A 26 -17.69 -7.08 -5.88
C GLU A 26 -16.40 -7.80 -6.27
N THR A 27 -15.23 -7.21 -5.97
CA THR A 27 -13.93 -7.74 -6.41
C THR A 27 -12.73 -7.11 -5.70
N THR A 28 -11.55 -7.71 -5.84
CA THR A 28 -10.27 -7.10 -5.48
C THR A 28 -9.91 -6.04 -6.51
N LEU A 29 -9.76 -4.79 -6.07
CA LEU A 29 -9.45 -3.63 -6.91
C LEU A 29 -7.96 -3.50 -7.21
N PHE A 30 -7.11 -3.86 -6.25
CA PHE A 30 -5.67 -3.77 -6.37
C PHE A 30 -4.98 -4.73 -5.41
N SER A 31 -3.87 -5.33 -5.85
CA SER A 31 -2.95 -6.10 -5.01
C SER A 31 -1.54 -5.93 -5.55
N GLY A 32 -0.63 -5.38 -4.74
CA GLY A 32 0.73 -5.13 -5.20
C GLY A 32 1.66 -4.54 -4.14
N ALA A 33 2.94 -4.42 -4.51
CA ALA A 33 3.94 -3.76 -3.68
C ALA A 33 3.80 -2.23 -3.79
N VAL A 34 3.93 -1.54 -2.65
CA VAL A 34 3.78 -0.10 -2.52
C VAL A 34 4.87 0.47 -1.60
N THR A 35 5.19 1.75 -1.78
CA THR A 35 6.18 2.45 -0.95
C THR A 35 5.53 3.34 0.10
N ALA A 36 4.35 3.88 -0.20
CA ALA A 36 3.55 4.68 0.72
C ALA A 36 2.06 4.60 0.36
N VAL A 37 1.19 4.65 1.37
CA VAL A 37 -0.26 4.76 1.17
C VAL A 37 -0.83 5.81 2.10
N THR A 38 -1.59 6.76 1.58
CA THR A 38 -2.28 7.79 2.36
C THR A 38 -3.77 7.51 2.35
N PHE A 39 -4.37 7.53 3.53
CA PHE A 39 -5.76 7.18 3.77
C PHE A 39 -6.59 8.37 4.26
N PRO A 40 -7.89 8.42 3.90
CA PRO A 40 -8.84 9.37 4.46
C PRO A 40 -9.43 8.83 5.77
N GLY A 41 -8.70 8.92 6.88
CA GLY A 41 -9.19 8.51 8.20
C GLY A 41 -10.32 9.41 8.72
N VAL A 42 -11.15 8.87 9.60
CA VAL A 42 -12.26 9.60 10.24
C VAL A 42 -11.76 10.86 10.98
N ASP A 43 -10.67 10.71 11.75
CA ASP A 43 -10.06 11.79 12.55
C ASP A 43 -9.06 12.66 11.75
N GLY A 44 -8.88 12.39 10.45
CA GLY A 44 -7.92 13.08 9.61
C GLY A 44 -7.21 12.14 8.65
N SER A 45 -6.49 12.73 7.69
CA SER A 45 -5.68 11.93 6.77
C SER A 45 -4.38 11.49 7.43
N PHE A 46 -3.97 10.27 7.16
CA PHE A 46 -2.71 9.71 7.66
C PHE A 46 -2.03 8.89 6.56
N GLN A 47 -0.71 8.73 6.68
CA GLN A 47 0.11 7.99 5.73
C GLN A 47 0.80 6.82 6.44
N ILE A 48 0.81 5.68 5.74
CA ILE A 48 1.53 4.48 6.13
C ILE A 48 2.73 4.31 5.20
N LEU A 49 3.89 4.03 5.80
CA LEU A 49 5.16 3.72 5.13
C LEU A 49 5.62 2.31 5.50
N ASN A 50 6.65 1.83 4.82
CA ASN A 50 7.33 0.57 5.17
C ASN A 50 7.69 0.50 6.67
N HIS A 51 7.48 -0.67 7.28
CA HIS A 51 7.78 -0.98 8.69
C HIS A 51 7.04 -0.12 9.71
N HIS A 52 5.88 0.42 9.35
CA HIS A 52 5.02 1.09 10.31
C HIS A 52 4.39 0.08 11.30
N ALA A 53 4.08 0.56 12.51
CA ALA A 53 3.45 -0.25 13.55
C ALA A 53 2.06 -0.75 13.10
N PRO A 54 1.61 -1.92 13.60
CA PRO A 54 0.27 -2.42 13.31
C PRO A 54 -0.82 -1.42 13.71
N ILE A 55 -1.82 -1.26 12.86
CA ILE A 55 -2.94 -0.32 13.08
C ILE A 55 -4.21 -0.83 12.39
N VAL A 56 -5.35 -0.58 13.02
CA VAL A 56 -6.67 -0.69 12.40
C VAL A 56 -7.34 0.67 12.48
N ALA A 57 -7.92 1.15 11.39
CA ALA A 57 -8.60 2.43 11.33
C ALA A 57 -9.83 2.39 10.43
N ILE A 58 -10.83 3.21 10.79
CA ILE A 58 -12.01 3.44 9.96
C ILE A 58 -11.71 4.57 8.98
N LEU A 59 -12.12 4.39 7.73
CA LEU A 59 -11.97 5.35 6.64
C LEU A 59 -13.32 6.00 6.35
N LYS A 60 -13.29 7.31 6.12
CA LYS A 60 -14.44 8.08 5.62
C LYS A 60 -14.38 8.20 4.10
N GLU A 61 -15.44 8.75 3.53
CA GLU A 61 -15.48 9.16 2.13
C GLU A 61 -14.26 10.02 1.79
N GLY A 62 -13.59 9.69 0.69
CA GLY A 62 -12.42 10.40 0.24
C GLY A 62 -11.57 9.62 -0.73
N VAL A 63 -10.29 9.97 -0.78
CA VAL A 63 -9.35 9.42 -1.76
C VAL A 63 -8.20 8.73 -1.04
N ILE A 64 -7.94 7.48 -1.42
CA ILE A 64 -6.71 6.78 -1.07
C ILE A 64 -5.65 7.15 -2.11
N LYS A 65 -4.48 7.59 -1.65
CA LYS A 65 -3.32 7.88 -2.51
C LYS A 65 -2.29 6.78 -2.34
N ILE A 66 -1.85 6.20 -3.45
CA ILE A 66 -0.94 5.05 -3.51
C ILE A 66 0.33 5.48 -4.23
N ALA A 67 1.48 5.29 -3.59
CA ALA A 67 2.78 5.43 -4.22
C ALA A 67 3.40 4.05 -4.45
N ALA A 68 3.79 3.75 -5.69
CA ALA A 68 4.39 2.48 -6.08
C ALA A 68 5.40 2.68 -7.21
N ASP A 69 6.50 1.92 -7.19
CA ASP A 69 7.47 1.92 -8.29
C ASP A 69 6.95 1.18 -9.52
N HIS A 70 6.12 0.15 -9.30
CA HIS A 70 5.45 -0.62 -10.34
C HIS A 70 4.00 -0.80 -9.94
N PHE A 71 3.08 -0.47 -10.85
CA PHE A 71 1.65 -0.45 -10.55
C PHE A 71 0.87 -1.13 -11.68
N GLU A 72 0.42 -2.34 -11.41
CA GLU A 72 -0.40 -3.15 -12.31
C GLU A 72 -1.84 -3.18 -11.79
N ILE A 73 -2.79 -2.90 -12.68
CA ILE A 73 -4.22 -3.02 -12.39
C ILE A 73 -4.86 -3.84 -13.52
N SER A 74 -5.85 -4.67 -13.17
CA SER A 74 -6.68 -5.34 -14.16
C SER A 74 -7.47 -4.33 -15.00
N LYS A 75 -7.83 -4.72 -16.23
CA LYS A 75 -8.66 -3.85 -17.10
C LYS A 75 -10.01 -3.50 -16.47
N GLU A 76 -10.54 -4.39 -15.64
CA GLU A 76 -11.83 -4.24 -14.96
C GLU A 76 -11.78 -3.18 -13.85
N ALA A 77 -10.67 -3.12 -13.10
CA ALA A 77 -10.49 -2.16 -12.02
C ALA A 77 -9.87 -0.84 -12.48
N ALA A 78 -9.23 -0.79 -13.66
CA ALA A 78 -8.52 0.37 -14.17
C ALA A 78 -9.36 1.66 -14.19
N SER A 79 -10.67 1.58 -14.42
CA SER A 79 -11.58 2.73 -14.44
C SER A 79 -11.78 3.38 -13.05
N LYS A 80 -11.51 2.65 -11.95
CA LYS A 80 -11.62 3.17 -10.58
C LYS A 80 -10.38 3.94 -10.13
N PHE A 81 -9.26 3.82 -10.86
CA PHE A 81 -8.00 4.45 -10.50
C PHE A 81 -7.67 5.63 -11.42
N THR A 82 -7.13 6.70 -10.83
CA THR A 82 -6.59 7.84 -11.55
C THR A 82 -5.08 7.89 -11.33
N LYS A 83 -4.31 7.96 -12.42
CA LYS A 83 -2.87 8.21 -12.36
C LYS A 83 -2.63 9.70 -12.18
N VAL A 84 -1.92 10.09 -11.12
CA VAL A 84 -1.61 11.49 -10.80
C VAL A 84 -0.24 11.88 -11.38
N ASP A 85 0.75 11.00 -11.24
CA ASP A 85 2.09 11.13 -11.79
C ASP A 85 2.68 9.74 -12.08
N GLU A 86 3.97 9.65 -12.41
CA GLU A 86 4.63 8.39 -12.77
C GLU A 86 4.45 7.26 -11.75
N LYS A 87 4.46 7.58 -10.45
CA LYS A 87 4.47 6.62 -9.34
C LYS A 87 3.26 6.74 -8.42
N THR A 88 2.41 7.74 -8.63
CA THR A 88 1.26 8.05 -7.78
C THR A 88 -0.05 7.73 -8.48
N TYR A 89 -0.89 6.97 -7.79
CA TYR A 89 -2.23 6.61 -8.20
C TYR A 89 -3.23 6.95 -7.09
N THR A 90 -4.48 7.18 -7.46
CA THR A 90 -5.55 7.47 -6.52
C THR A 90 -6.79 6.66 -6.81
N VAL A 91 -7.50 6.25 -5.76
CA VAL A 91 -8.82 5.61 -5.84
C VAL A 91 -9.76 6.29 -4.85
N ALA A 92 -10.97 6.62 -5.30
CA ALA A 92 -12.01 7.17 -4.44
C ALA A 92 -12.75 6.03 -3.74
N ILE A 93 -13.10 6.25 -2.48
CA ILE A 93 -13.90 5.32 -1.65
C ILE A 93 -15.05 6.09 -0.98
N ASN A 94 -16.17 5.42 -0.76
CA ASN A 94 -17.31 5.97 -0.01
C ASN A 94 -17.08 5.80 1.49
N SER A 95 -16.55 4.65 1.88
CA SER A 95 -16.13 4.36 3.24
C SER A 95 -15.17 3.16 3.25
N GLY A 96 -14.68 2.79 4.43
CA GLY A 96 -13.96 1.53 4.54
C GLY A 96 -13.30 1.29 5.89
N THR A 97 -12.53 0.21 5.95
CA THR A 97 -11.63 -0.11 7.06
C THR A 97 -10.27 -0.47 6.50
N VAL A 98 -9.21 -0.01 7.17
CA VAL A 98 -7.84 -0.42 6.87
C VAL A 98 -7.25 -1.17 8.05
N GLU A 99 -6.58 -2.28 7.76
CA GLU A 99 -5.71 -3.00 8.67
C GLU A 99 -4.30 -2.97 8.10
N MET A 100 -3.32 -2.60 8.92
CA MET A 100 -1.92 -2.83 8.64
C MET A 100 -1.34 -3.77 9.69
N ASN A 101 -0.69 -4.84 9.24
CA ASN A 101 0.08 -5.72 10.10
C ASN A 101 1.23 -6.36 9.30
N ASP A 102 2.44 -6.40 9.89
CA ASP A 102 3.61 -7.05 9.29
C ASP A 102 3.87 -6.65 7.81
N ASN A 103 3.90 -5.33 7.55
CA ASN A 103 4.04 -4.73 6.21
C ASN A 103 2.95 -5.12 5.19
N LYS A 104 1.86 -5.75 5.62
CA LYS A 104 0.69 -5.98 4.79
C LYS A 104 -0.40 -4.99 5.16
N ILE A 105 -0.91 -4.26 4.17
CA ILE A 105 -2.09 -3.41 4.31
C ILE A 105 -3.26 -4.08 3.58
N ILE A 106 -4.39 -4.22 4.27
CA ILE A 106 -5.67 -4.65 3.70
C ILE A 106 -6.67 -3.53 3.88
N VAL A 107 -7.32 -3.15 2.80
CA VAL A 107 -8.39 -2.16 2.79
C VAL A 107 -9.68 -2.85 2.35
N LEU A 108 -10.70 -2.77 3.18
CA LEU A 108 -12.07 -3.12 2.83
C LEU A 108 -12.77 -1.81 2.45
N ALA A 109 -12.96 -1.59 1.16
CA ALA A 109 -13.54 -0.36 0.60
C ALA A 109 -14.97 -0.60 0.12
N ASP A 110 -15.82 0.39 0.34
CA ASP A 110 -17.20 0.50 -0.15
C ASP A 110 -17.31 1.62 -1.20
#